data_AF-A0A356MNE7-F1
#
_entry.id   AF-A0A356MNE7-F1
#
_cell.length_a   1.000
_cell.length_b   1.000
_cell.length_c   1.000
_cell.angle_alpha   90.00
_cell.angle_beta   90.00
_cell.angle_gamma   90.00
#
_symmetry.space_group_name_H-M   'P 1'
#
loop_
_entity.id
_entity.type
_entity.pdbx_description
1 polymer ?
#
loop_
_entity_poly.entity_id
_entity_poly.type
_entity_poly.pdbx_seq_one_letter_code
_entity_poly.pdbx_strand_id
1 'polypeptide(L)'
;MRILDHYLHSLFLDHDCVVVPGLGGFVCNRQPAHYDEGRQELTPPYRAVLFNERLIHHDGVLAQAVSLAKNITFDEAVKEIELE
;
A
#
# COMPACT_ATOMS: atom_id res chain seq x y z
N MET A 1 14.78 -10.82 -2.43
CA MET A 1 13.34 -10.61 -2.60
C MET A 1 12.97 -9.52 -1.60
N ARG A 2 12.48 -8.37 -2.08
CA ARG A 2 12.28 -7.17 -1.23
C ARG A 2 11.03 -7.34 -0.37
N ILE A 3 11.03 -6.91 0.90
CA ILE A 3 9.88 -7.01 1.80
C ILE A 3 8.68 -6.30 1.17
N LEU A 4 8.90 -5.10 0.63
CA LEU A 4 7.86 -4.29 -0.01
C LEU A 4 7.16 -5.05 -1.14
N ASP A 5 7.91 -5.71 -2.03
CA ASP A 5 7.34 -6.44 -3.16
C ASP A 5 6.49 -7.65 -2.71
N HIS A 6 6.84 -8.26 -1.57
CA HIS A 6 6.14 -9.43 -1.07
C HIS A 6 4.81 -9.10 -0.39
N TYR A 7 4.75 -8.01 0.38
CA TYR A 7 3.57 -7.68 1.19
C TYR A 7 2.66 -6.63 0.56
N LEU A 8 3.18 -5.67 -0.22
CA LEU A 8 2.33 -4.58 -0.74
C LEU A 8 1.22 -5.07 -1.64
N HIS A 9 1.47 -6.10 -2.46
CA HIS A 9 0.47 -6.63 -3.39
C HIS A 9 -0.80 -7.12 -2.70
N SER A 10 -0.67 -7.93 -1.63
CA SER A 10 -1.84 -8.40 -0.88
C SER A 10 -2.49 -7.27 -0.10
N LEU A 11 -1.68 -6.40 0.50
CA LEU A 11 -2.20 -5.28 1.30
C LEU A 11 -3.01 -4.29 0.47
N PHE A 12 -2.62 -4.03 -0.79
CA PHE A 12 -3.39 -3.20 -1.71
C PHE A 12 -4.68 -3.84 -2.22
N LEU A 13 -4.90 -5.13 -1.99
CA LEU A 13 -6.18 -5.78 -2.28
C LEU A 13 -7.14 -5.61 -1.11
N ASP A 14 -6.65 -5.74 0.12
CA ASP A 14 -7.49 -5.78 1.32
C ASP A 14 -7.67 -4.43 2.02
N HIS A 15 -6.77 -3.47 1.79
CA HIS A 15 -6.76 -2.19 2.49
C HIS A 15 -6.88 -0.99 1.55
N ASP A 16 -7.63 0.04 1.99
CA ASP A 16 -7.76 1.32 1.28
C ASP A 16 -6.55 2.25 1.48
N CYS A 17 -5.76 2.01 2.53
CA CYS A 17 -4.54 2.74 2.84
C CYS A 17 -3.48 1.77 3.36
N VAL A 18 -2.23 1.97 2.96
CA VAL A 18 -1.07 1.26 3.48
C VAL A 18 0.07 2.25 3.66
N VAL A 19 0.52 2.45 4.91
CA VAL A 19 1.66 3.30 5.21
C VAL A 19 2.96 2.50 5.24
N VAL A 20 3.98 3.02 4.55
CA VAL A 20 5.36 2.54 4.54
C VAL A 20 6.19 3.47 5.43
N PRO A 21 6.61 3.00 6.62
CA PRO A 21 7.52 3.75 7.49
C PRO A 21 8.75 4.27 6.72
N GLY A 22 9.16 5.51 6.99
CA GLY A 22 10.30 6.14 6.32
C GLY A 22 10.06 6.62 4.87
N LEU A 23 8.95 6.23 4.22
CA LEU A 23 8.66 6.58 2.82
C LEU A 23 7.41 7.47 2.67
N GLY A 24 6.28 7.09 3.27
CA GLY A 24 4.98 7.72 3.06
C GLY A 24 3.86 6.67 2.98
N GLY A 25 2.74 6.98 2.35
CA GLY A 25 1.61 6.05 2.30
C GLY A 25 0.94 5.96 0.93
N PHE A 26 0.40 4.77 0.66
CA PHE A 26 -0.37 4.47 -0.53
C PHE A 26 -1.86 4.50 -0.20
N VAL A 27 -2.65 5.16 -1.04
CA VAL A 27 -4.11 5.23 -0.95
C VAL A 27 -4.70 4.52 -2.17
N CYS A 28 -5.52 3.52 -1.91
CA CYS A 28 -6.13 2.67 -2.93
C CYS A 28 -7.60 3.06 -3.13
N ASN A 29 -7.85 3.94 -4.10
CA ASN A 29 -9.19 4.42 -4.41
C ASN A 29 -9.85 3.59 -5.51
N ARG A 30 -11.03 3.06 -5.23
CA ARG A 30 -11.85 2.41 -6.25
C ARG A 30 -12.37 3.46 -7.24
N GLN A 31 -12.09 3.26 -8.51
CA GLN A 31 -12.60 4.04 -9.62
C GLN A 31 -13.77 3.29 -10.28
N PRO A 32 -14.94 3.93 -10.44
CA PRO A 32 -16.06 3.32 -11.14
C PRO A 32 -15.76 3.16 -12.63
N ALA A 33 -16.54 2.31 -13.31
CA ALA A 33 -16.50 2.25 -14.75
C ALA A 33 -16.90 3.61 -15.33
N HIS A 34 -16.17 4.09 -16.33
CA HIS A 34 -16.46 5.36 -17.00
C HIS A 34 -16.14 5.28 -18.49
N TYR A 35 -16.73 6.19 -19.26
CA TYR A 35 -16.27 6.46 -20.61
C TYR A 35 -15.13 7.48 -20.55
N ASP A 36 -13.96 7.11 -21.07
CA ASP A 36 -12.83 8.02 -21.23
C ASP A 36 -12.97 8.76 -22.57
N GLU A 37 -13.36 10.03 -22.51
CA GLU A 37 -13.56 10.86 -23.70
C GLU A 37 -12.27 11.07 -24.50
N GLY A 38 -11.12 11.16 -23.83
CA GLY A 38 -9.82 11.39 -24.47
C GLY A 38 -9.34 10.17 -25.26
N ARG A 39 -9.66 8.97 -24.78
CA ARG A 39 -9.32 7.70 -25.44
C ARG A 39 -10.46 7.15 -26.30
N GLN A 40 -11.65 7.74 -26.20
CA GLN A 40 -12.90 7.26 -26.80
C GLN A 40 -13.25 5.81 -26.44
N GLU A 41 -12.92 5.39 -25.22
CA GLU A 41 -13.01 3.99 -24.77
C GLU A 41 -13.82 3.84 -23.48
N LEU A 42 -14.49 2.70 -23.32
CA LEU A 42 -15.09 2.31 -22.05
C LEU A 42 -14.02 1.69 -21.14
N THR A 43 -13.78 2.34 -20.00
CA THR A 43 -12.86 1.83 -18.99
C THR A 43 -13.64 1.03 -17.94
N PRO A 44 -13.25 -0.23 -17.66
CA PRO A 44 -13.87 -1.03 -16.62
C PRO A 44 -13.58 -0.44 -15.23
N PRO A 45 -14.31 -0.82 -14.17
CA PRO A 45 -13.96 -0.38 -12.83
C PRO A 45 -12.58 -0.92 -12.42
N TYR A 46 -11.78 -0.09 -11.79
CA TYR A 46 -10.42 -0.44 -11.36
C TYR A 46 -10.11 0.16 -9.99
N ARG A 47 -8.97 -0.20 -9.40
CA ARG A 47 -8.46 0.43 -8.18
C ARG A 47 -7.24 1.24 -8.53
N ALA A 48 -7.31 2.56 -8.33
CA ALA A 48 -6.18 3.46 -8.50
C ALA A 48 -5.35 3.45 -7.21
N VAL A 49 -4.04 3.27 -7.34
CA VAL A 49 -3.10 3.36 -6.22
C VAL A 49 -2.36 4.69 -6.34
N LEU A 50 -2.51 5.54 -5.33
CA LEU A 50 -1.92 6.87 -5.27
C LEU A 50 -0.90 6.90 -4.14
N PHE A 51 0.28 7.43 -4.40
CA PHE A 51 1.29 7.62 -3.36
C PHE A 51 1.22 9.04 -2.80
N ASN A 52 1.32 9.15 -1.48
CA ASN A 52 1.39 10.41 -0.75
C ASN A 52 2.50 10.34 0.32
N GLU A 53 3.60 11.05 0.08
CA GLU A 53 4.74 11.16 1.00
C GLU A 53 4.37 11.75 2.37
N ARG A 54 3.30 12.57 2.43
CA ARG A 54 2.83 13.21 3.67
C ARG A 54 1.93 12.29 4.50
N LEU A 55 1.60 11.11 4.00
CA LEU A 55 0.78 10.14 4.71
C LEU A 55 1.68 9.33 5.65
N ILE A 56 2.04 9.95 6.77
CA ILE A 56 2.95 9.41 7.80
C ILE A 56 2.19 8.82 8.99
N HIS A 57 0.87 8.93 9.01
CA HIS A 57 0.04 8.36 10.08
C HIS A 57 0.04 6.84 9.95
N HIS A 58 0.85 6.17 10.77
CA HIS A 58 0.96 4.73 10.83
C HIS A 58 -0.41 4.06 11.05
N ASP A 59 -1.00 3.55 9.98
CA ASP A 59 -2.12 2.60 10.04
C ASP A 59 -1.67 1.24 10.59
N GLY A 60 -0.35 1.01 10.66
CA GLY A 60 0.29 -0.16 11.23
C GLY A 60 0.16 -1.41 10.37
N VAL A 61 -0.49 -1.32 9.19
CA VAL A 61 -0.89 -2.46 8.38
C VAL A 61 0.33 -3.23 7.87
N LEU A 62 1.29 -2.54 7.25
CA LEU A 62 2.50 -3.17 6.72
C LEU A 62 3.39 -3.71 7.84
N ALA A 63 3.64 -2.91 8.88
CA ALA A 63 4.49 -3.31 10.01
C ALA A 63 3.91 -4.51 10.76
N GLN A 64 2.58 -4.60 10.91
CA GLN A 64 1.91 -5.74 11.52
C GLN A 64 2.00 -7.00 10.64
N ALA A 65 1.82 -6.87 9.32
CA ALA A 65 1.96 -7.99 8.39
C ALA A 65 3.38 -8.58 8.41
N VAL A 66 4.41 -7.72 8.44
CA VAL A 66 5.81 -8.13 8.54
C VAL A 66 6.12 -8.75 9.91
N SER A 67 5.64 -8.13 10.99
CA SER A 67 5.80 -8.64 12.37
C SER A 67 5.24 -10.06 12.52
N LEU A 68 4.03 -10.31 12.01
CA LEU A 68 3.40 -11.62 12.04
C LEU A 68 4.13 -12.64 11.15
N ALA A 69 4.51 -12.25 9.94
CA ALA A 69 5.14 -13.16 9.00
C ALA A 69 6.56 -13.58 9.41
N LYS A 70 7.30 -12.68 10.07
CA LYS A 70 8.67 -12.95 10.55
C LYS A 70 8.75 -13.31 12.02
N ASN A 71 7.63 -13.25 12.74
CA ASN A 71 7.55 -13.47 14.19
C ASN A 71 8.51 -12.58 15.00
N ILE A 72 8.56 -11.30 14.62
CA ILE A 72 9.35 -10.24 15.27
C ILE A 72 8.43 -9.22 15.92
N THR A 73 8.96 -8.38 16.80
CA THR A 73 8.16 -7.30 17.40
C THR A 73 7.77 -6.24 16.36
N PHE A 74 6.71 -5.47 16.65
CA PHE A 74 6.27 -4.38 15.77
C PHE A 74 7.40 -3.37 15.52
N ASP A 75 8.13 -2.97 16.56
CA ASP A 75 9.24 -2.02 16.44
C ASP A 75 10.39 -2.57 15.60
N GLU A 76 10.68 -3.86 15.68
CA GLU A 76 11.66 -4.52 14.82
C GLU A 76 11.20 -4.54 13.36
N ALA A 77 9.92 -4.82 13.12
CA ALA A 77 9.35 -4.79 11.77
C ALA A 77 9.40 -3.38 11.16
N VAL A 78 9.07 -2.33 11.93
CA VAL A 78 9.18 -0.94 11.47
C VAL A 78 10.63 -0.61 11.09
N LYS A 79 11.60 -0.94 11.94
CA LYS A 79 13.03 -0.71 11.65
C LYS A 79 13.49 -1.45 10.40
N GLU A 80 13.08 -2.70 10.24
CA GLU A 80 13.46 -3.50 9.08
C GLU A 80 12.88 -2.92 7.78
N ILE A 81 11.65 -2.39 7.81
CA ILE A 81 11.05 -1.71 6.66
C ILE A 81 11.76 -0.38 6.35
N GLU A 82 12.17 0.39 7.37
CA GLU A 82 12.90 1.66 7.17
C GLU A 82 14.35 1.46 6.68
N LEU A 83 14.95 0.31 6.99
CA LEU A 83 16.33 -0.02 6.62
C LEU A 83 16.47 -0.57 5.19
N GLU A 84 15.37 -0.95 4.57
CA GLU A 84 15.33 -1.52 3.21
C GLU A 84 15.18 -0.44 2.12
#